data_AF-A0A147BC76-F1
#
_entry.id   AF-A0A147BC76-F1
#
_cell.length_a   1.000
_cell.length_b   1.000
_cell.length_c   1.000
_cell.angle_alpha   90.00
_cell.angle_beta   90.00
_cell.angle_gamma   90.00
#
_symmetry.space_group_name_H-M   'P 1'
#
loop_
_entity.id
_entity.type
_entity.pdbx_description
1 polymer ?
#
loop_
_entity_poly.entity_id
_entity_poly.type
_entity_poly.pdbx_seq_one_letter_code
_entity_poly.pdbx_strand_id
1 'polypeptide(L)'
;MVSLLDVTPTVLDWFGIQPPDYDIFGKPVTLTGASVLPLVGADGDGKEVSSQERAVFASHSLHEATMYYPMRAIRSRGFKLIHNLGFKMPFPIDQDFYVSPTFQDILNRTREGRPLPWTKTLRCYYYRDQWELFDLDHDPREAVNLAEDPAHS
;
A
#
# COMPACT_ATOMS: atom_id res chain seq x y z
N MET A 1 -4.36 -11.48 -6.43
CA MET A 1 -3.27 -10.54 -6.07
C MET A 1 -2.38 -11.17 -5.01
N VAL A 2 -1.13 -10.75 -4.93
CA VAL A 2 -0.12 -11.28 -3.97
C VAL A 2 0.52 -10.14 -3.19
N SER A 3 1.07 -10.45 -2.00
CA SER A 3 1.75 -9.53 -1.09
C SER A 3 3.15 -10.05 -0.75
N LEU A 4 4.07 -9.17 -0.34
CA LEU A 4 5.35 -9.62 0.24
C LEU A 4 5.16 -10.50 1.49
N LEU A 5 4.01 -10.38 2.17
CA LEU A 5 3.65 -11.28 3.27
C LEU A 5 3.48 -12.75 2.84
N ASP A 6 3.30 -13.00 1.54
CA ASP A 6 3.17 -14.33 0.96
C ASP A 6 4.55 -15.01 0.76
N VAL A 7 5.65 -14.26 0.82
CA VAL A 7 7.01 -14.81 0.59
C VAL A 7 7.38 -15.84 1.65
N THR A 8 7.27 -15.50 2.94
CA THR A 8 7.59 -16.43 4.03
C THR A 8 6.80 -17.74 3.96
N PRO A 9 5.45 -17.74 3.87
CA PRO A 9 4.71 -18.99 3.76
C PRO A 9 5.03 -19.75 2.47
N THR A 10 5.35 -19.07 1.35
CA THR A 10 5.79 -19.73 0.11
C THR A 10 7.13 -20.46 0.29
N VAL A 11 8.11 -19.82 0.93
CA VAL A 11 9.43 -20.44 1.17
C VAL A 11 9.30 -21.61 2.14
N LEU A 12 8.50 -21.48 3.20
CA LEU A 12 8.25 -22.57 4.14
C LEU A 12 7.58 -23.77 3.45
N ASP A 13 6.56 -23.53 2.61
CA ASP A 13 5.88 -24.54 1.81
C ASP A 13 6.84 -25.24 0.84
N TRP A 14 7.70 -24.48 0.15
CA TRP A 14 8.71 -25.03 -0.78
C TRP A 14 9.64 -26.04 -0.10
N PHE A 15 10.03 -25.80 1.15
CA PHE A 15 10.89 -26.69 1.92
C PHE A 15 10.13 -27.71 2.77
N GLY A 16 8.79 -27.75 2.71
CA GLY A 16 7.96 -28.65 3.52
C GLY A 16 8.03 -28.37 5.02
N ILE A 17 8.29 -27.12 5.42
CA ILE A 17 8.45 -26.70 6.81
C ILE A 17 7.13 -26.13 7.33
N GLN A 18 6.64 -26.64 8.46
CA GLN A 18 5.49 -26.06 9.15
C GLN A 18 5.91 -24.85 10.00
N PRO A 19 5.17 -23.72 9.97
CA PRO A 19 5.41 -22.61 10.89
C PRO A 19 5.31 -23.09 12.35
N PRO A 20 6.21 -22.66 13.25
CA PRO A 20 6.11 -23.03 14.66
C PRO A 20 4.93 -22.32 15.34
N ASP A 21 4.35 -22.98 16.33
CA ASP A 21 3.39 -22.34 17.24
C ASP A 21 4.17 -21.55 18.31
N TYR A 22 3.95 -20.24 18.39
CA TYR A 22 4.55 -19.39 19.41
C TYR A 22 3.73 -18.12 19.65
N ASP A 23 3.98 -17.50 20.80
CA ASP A 23 3.30 -16.28 21.22
C ASP A 23 4.26 -15.08 21.29
N ILE A 24 3.74 -13.90 20.97
CA ILE A 24 4.36 -12.62 21.30
C ILE A 24 3.41 -11.87 22.24
N PHE A 25 3.87 -11.51 23.43
CA PHE A 25 3.05 -10.88 24.48
C PHE A 25 1.76 -11.67 24.84
N GLY A 26 1.85 -13.01 24.85
CA GLY A 26 0.72 -13.90 25.16
C GLY A 26 -0.35 -13.95 24.07
N LYS A 27 -0.02 -13.53 22.83
CA LYS A 27 -0.88 -13.63 21.67
C LYS A 27 -0.24 -14.55 20.62
N PRO A 28 -0.98 -15.56 20.10
CA PRO A 28 -0.45 -16.45 19.08
C PRO A 28 -0.14 -15.68 17.80
N VAL A 29 1.01 -16.00 17.22
CA VAL A 29 1.42 -15.43 15.94
C VAL A 29 0.89 -16.32 14.81
N THR A 30 0.15 -15.71 13.89
CA THR A 30 -0.36 -16.38 12.69
C THR A 30 0.02 -15.60 11.45
N LEU A 31 0.57 -16.28 10.45
CA LEU A 31 0.85 -15.69 9.15
C LEU A 31 -0.46 -15.44 8.41
N THR A 32 -0.65 -14.22 7.91
CA THR A 32 -1.82 -13.83 7.09
C THR A 32 -1.56 -13.97 5.58
N GLY A 33 -0.29 -14.15 5.21
CA GLY A 33 0.11 -14.53 3.86
C GLY A 33 -0.24 -15.98 3.55
N ALA A 34 -0.21 -16.33 2.27
CA ALA A 34 -0.41 -17.71 1.79
C ALA A 34 0.67 -18.08 0.76
N SER A 35 1.01 -19.35 0.67
CA SER A 35 1.94 -19.83 -0.36
C SER A 35 1.42 -19.52 -1.76
N VAL A 36 2.28 -19.01 -2.63
CA VAL A 36 1.97 -18.77 -4.05
C VAL A 36 2.41 -19.92 -4.96
N LEU A 37 3.01 -20.99 -4.41
CA LEU A 37 3.38 -22.17 -5.22
C LEU A 37 2.21 -22.77 -6.02
N PRO A 38 0.97 -22.84 -5.46
CA PRO A 38 -0.19 -23.29 -6.24
C PRO A 38 -0.48 -22.43 -7.47
N LEU A 39 -0.04 -21.17 -7.50
CA LEU A 39 -0.21 -20.26 -8.64
C LEU A 39 0.84 -20.45 -9.73
N VAL A 40 2.01 -21.02 -9.39
CA VAL A 40 3.15 -21.17 -10.30
C VAL A 40 3.15 -22.54 -10.99
N GLY A 41 2.62 -23.57 -10.32
CA GLY A 41 2.36 -24.90 -10.88
C GLY A 41 3.62 -25.76 -11.08
N ALA A 42 3.61 -26.98 -10.54
CA ALA A 42 4.46 -28.08 -11.02
C ALA A 42 3.66 -29.09 -11.87
N ASP A 43 2.34 -29.25 -11.64
CA ASP A 43 1.56 -30.31 -12.29
C ASP A 43 0.39 -29.85 -13.17
N GLY A 44 0.26 -28.56 -13.50
CA GLY A 44 -0.62 -28.14 -14.61
C GLY A 44 -2.11 -28.51 -14.49
N ASP A 45 -2.60 -28.95 -13.33
CA ASP A 45 -4.00 -29.36 -13.17
C ASP A 45 -4.99 -28.19 -13.21
N GLY A 46 -4.51 -26.95 -13.38
CA GLY A 46 -5.33 -25.79 -13.71
C GLY A 46 -6.50 -25.58 -12.77
N LYS A 47 -6.43 -26.12 -11.53
CA LYS A 47 -7.48 -25.92 -10.54
C LYS A 47 -7.48 -24.44 -10.24
N GLU A 48 -8.50 -23.77 -10.75
CA GLU A 48 -8.85 -22.40 -10.37
C GLU A 48 -8.73 -22.32 -8.85
N VAL A 49 -7.63 -21.71 -8.37
CA VAL A 49 -7.55 -21.28 -6.99
C VAL A 49 -8.74 -20.36 -6.84
N SER A 50 -9.71 -20.77 -6.01
CA SER A 50 -11.08 -20.26 -6.05
C SER A 50 -11.10 -18.76 -6.28
N SER A 51 -11.94 -18.33 -7.21
CA SER A 51 -12.13 -16.95 -7.71
C SER A 51 -12.55 -15.92 -6.66
N GLN A 52 -12.40 -16.22 -5.36
CA GLN A 52 -12.49 -15.20 -4.32
C GLN A 52 -11.40 -14.16 -4.53
N GLU A 53 -11.83 -12.94 -4.80
CA GLU A 53 -10.95 -11.78 -4.97
C GLU A 53 -10.15 -11.55 -3.69
N ARG A 54 -8.93 -12.10 -3.65
CA ARG A 54 -8.00 -11.87 -2.54
C ARG A 54 -7.60 -10.40 -2.53
N ALA A 55 -7.96 -9.70 -1.46
CA ALA A 55 -7.43 -8.38 -1.14
C ALA A 55 -6.02 -8.48 -0.54
N VAL A 56 -5.22 -7.45 -0.74
CA VAL A 56 -3.93 -7.26 -0.09
C VAL A 56 -4.01 -6.10 0.89
N PHE A 57 -3.34 -6.24 2.02
CA PHE A 57 -3.35 -5.26 3.11
C PHE A 57 -1.96 -4.66 3.29
N ALA A 58 -1.92 -3.38 3.66
CA ALA A 58 -0.69 -2.68 3.99
C ALA A 58 -0.85 -1.87 5.29
N SER A 59 0.23 -1.81 6.05
CA SER A 59 0.32 -1.03 7.26
C SER A 59 1.67 -0.33 7.31
N HIS A 60 1.64 0.99 7.44
CA HIS A 60 2.82 1.83 7.62
C HIS A 60 2.63 2.68 8.88
N SER A 61 3.69 2.92 9.63
CA SER A 61 3.64 3.73 10.87
C SER A 61 4.66 4.85 10.83
N LEU A 62 5.94 4.50 10.63
CA LEU A 62 7.08 5.40 10.58
C LEU A 62 7.93 5.04 9.36
N HIS A 63 8.60 6.03 8.79
CA HIS A 63 9.71 5.83 7.86
C HIS A 63 11.04 6.12 8.57
N GLU A 64 11.38 7.40 8.78
CA GLU A 64 12.36 7.81 9.79
C GLU A 64 11.69 7.93 11.17
N ALA A 65 12.48 7.94 12.25
CA ALA A 65 11.97 8.13 13.61
C ALA A 65 11.20 9.45 13.81
N THR A 66 11.50 10.47 13.00
CA THR A 66 10.87 11.79 13.00
C THR A 66 9.59 11.87 12.16
N MET A 67 9.30 10.83 11.36
CA MET A 67 8.26 10.85 10.32
C MET A 67 7.03 10.04 10.74
N TYR A 68 6.34 10.48 11.78
CA TYR A 68 5.11 9.83 12.27
C TYR A 68 3.90 10.18 11.41
N TYR A 69 3.64 9.37 10.39
CA TYR A 69 2.44 9.46 9.53
C TYR A 69 1.84 8.06 9.27
N PRO A 70 1.11 7.49 10.24
CA PRO A 70 0.59 6.13 10.10
C PRO A 70 -0.50 6.04 9.02
N MET A 71 -0.42 5.00 8.21
CA MET A 71 -1.37 4.68 7.15
C MET A 71 -1.79 3.21 7.23
N ARG A 72 -3.06 2.93 6.94
CA ARG A 72 -3.57 1.57 6.70
C ARG A 72 -4.17 1.53 5.30
N ALA A 73 -3.96 0.45 4.57
CA ALA A 73 -4.58 0.30 3.26
C ALA A 73 -5.06 -1.12 3.02
N ILE A 74 -6.12 -1.21 2.23
CA ILE A 74 -6.59 -2.44 1.61
C ILE A 74 -6.69 -2.18 0.11
N ARG A 75 -6.27 -3.16 -0.69
CA ARG A 75 -6.44 -3.14 -2.14
C ARG A 75 -7.13 -4.43 -2.56
N SER A 76 -8.23 -4.30 -3.28
CA SER A 76 -8.87 -5.36 -4.07
C SER A 76 -8.42 -5.21 -5.55
N ARG A 77 -8.97 -6.01 -6.46
CA ARG A 77 -8.60 -5.91 -7.88
C ARG A 77 -8.90 -4.53 -8.46
N GLY A 78 -10.14 -4.07 -8.30
CA GLY A 78 -10.63 -2.82 -8.86
C GLY A 78 -10.51 -1.61 -7.93
N PHE A 79 -10.29 -1.80 -6.62
CA PHE A 79 -10.29 -0.69 -5.67
C PHE A 79 -9.10 -0.67 -4.73
N LYS A 80 -8.75 0.53 -4.27
CA LYS A 80 -7.80 0.75 -3.17
C LYS A 80 -8.38 1.76 -2.20
N LEU A 81 -8.34 1.41 -0.93
CA LEU A 81 -8.72 2.29 0.17
C LEU A 81 -7.49 2.54 1.05
N ILE A 82 -7.24 3.80 1.38
CA ILE A 82 -6.20 4.25 2.30
C ILE A 82 -6.86 5.02 3.45
N HIS A 83 -6.45 4.71 4.68
CA HIS A 83 -6.76 5.48 5.87
C HIS A 83 -5.48 6.18 6.36
N ASN A 84 -5.47 7.50 6.27
CA ASN A 84 -4.40 8.36 6.77
C ASN A 84 -4.72 8.76 8.21
N LEU A 85 -4.08 8.12 9.20
CA LEU A 85 -4.36 8.42 10.62
C LEU A 85 -3.84 9.81 11.02
N GLY A 86 -2.74 10.25 10.38
CA GLY A 86 -2.12 11.56 10.59
C GLY A 86 -2.60 12.66 9.66
N PHE A 87 -3.76 12.53 9.00
CA PHE A 87 -4.18 13.36 7.86
C PHE A 87 -4.18 14.88 8.08
N LYS A 88 -4.37 15.34 9.33
CA LYS A 88 -4.33 16.78 9.66
C LYS A 88 -2.92 17.38 9.70
N MET A 89 -1.89 16.54 9.71
CA MET A 89 -0.48 16.95 9.63
C MET A 89 0.02 16.81 8.18
N PRO A 90 1.01 17.61 7.74
CA PRO A 90 1.60 17.42 6.43
C PRO A 90 2.32 16.08 6.34
N PHE A 91 2.16 15.37 5.21
CA PHE A 91 2.91 14.16 4.90
C PHE A 91 4.43 14.42 4.98
N PRO A 92 5.20 13.68 5.79
CA PRO A 92 6.61 13.96 5.98
C PRO A 92 7.43 13.57 4.74
N ILE A 93 8.57 14.25 4.55
CA ILE A 93 9.55 13.96 3.49
C ILE A 93 10.82 13.47 4.15
N ASP A 94 11.31 12.31 3.74
CA ASP A 94 12.59 11.76 4.21
C ASP A 94 13.77 12.54 3.62
N GLN A 95 14.90 12.49 4.34
CA GLN A 95 16.06 13.32 4.01
C GLN A 95 16.68 12.94 2.66
N ASP A 96 16.70 11.64 2.35
CA ASP A 96 17.26 11.12 1.10
C ASP A 96 16.41 11.55 -0.10
N PHE A 97 15.08 11.43 -0.02
CA PHE A 97 14.19 11.90 -1.08
C PHE A 97 14.19 13.42 -1.20
N TYR A 98 14.27 14.15 -0.06
CA TYR A 98 14.31 15.61 -0.05
C TYR A 98 15.45 16.16 -0.92
N VAL A 99 16.64 15.58 -0.83
CA VAL A 99 17.81 16.04 -1.60
C VAL A 99 17.84 15.54 -3.05
N SER A 100 16.88 14.70 -3.46
CA SER A 100 16.83 14.19 -4.83
C SER A 100 16.62 15.32 -5.86
N PRO A 101 17.28 15.26 -7.04
CA PRO A 101 17.09 16.27 -8.09
C PRO A 101 15.62 16.43 -8.51
N THR A 102 14.86 15.32 -8.52
CA THR A 102 13.44 15.31 -8.87
C THR A 102 12.61 16.11 -7.86
N PHE A 103 12.79 15.87 -6.56
CA PHE A 103 12.03 16.61 -5.54
C PHE A 103 12.46 18.08 -5.48
N GLN A 104 13.74 18.37 -5.64
CA GLN A 104 14.25 19.74 -5.70
C GLN A 104 13.67 20.54 -6.89
N ASP A 105 13.53 19.93 -8.08
CA ASP A 105 12.87 20.58 -9.22
C ASP A 105 11.38 20.88 -8.94
N ILE A 106 10.64 19.90 -8.39
CA ILE A 106 9.24 20.08 -7.97
C ILE A 106 9.11 21.22 -6.95
N LEU A 107 9.98 21.24 -5.94
CA LEU A 107 9.98 22.26 -4.88
C LEU A 107 10.28 23.65 -5.43
N ASN A 108 11.31 23.78 -6.27
CA ASN A 108 11.70 25.06 -6.87
C ASN A 108 10.60 25.61 -7.80
N ARG A 109 10.06 24.77 -8.69
CA ARG A 109 8.94 25.17 -9.56
C ARG A 109 7.71 25.58 -8.76
N THR A 110 7.39 24.86 -7.68
CA THR A 110 6.26 25.22 -6.80
C THR A 110 6.48 26.60 -6.16
N ARG A 111 7.68 26.89 -5.66
CA ARG A 111 8.03 28.20 -5.06
C ARG A 111 7.96 29.34 -6.07
N GLU A 112 8.37 29.07 -7.31
CA GLU A 112 8.38 30.04 -8.40
C GLU A 112 7.02 30.18 -9.12
N GLY A 113 6.01 29.39 -8.73
CA GLY A 113 4.71 29.37 -9.41
C GLY A 113 4.77 28.81 -10.84
N ARG A 114 5.80 28.02 -11.17
CA ARG A 114 5.93 27.38 -12.48
C ARG A 114 5.10 26.08 -12.57
N PRO A 115 4.67 25.70 -13.78
CA PRO A 115 4.00 24.41 -14.01
C PRO A 115 4.87 23.23 -13.56
N LEU A 116 4.23 22.25 -12.91
CA LEU A 116 4.86 21.02 -12.45
C LEU A 116 4.72 19.91 -13.51
N PRO A 117 5.77 19.12 -13.78
CA PRO A 117 5.67 17.90 -14.57
C PRO A 117 5.08 16.75 -13.73
N TRP A 118 3.98 17.01 -13.02
CA TRP A 118 3.36 16.08 -12.08
C TRP A 118 1.85 16.24 -12.07
N THR A 119 1.13 15.13 -11.83
CA THR A 119 -0.33 15.11 -11.75
C THR A 119 -0.88 15.68 -10.44
N LYS A 120 -0.01 15.96 -9.45
CA LYS A 120 -0.38 16.55 -8.17
C LYS A 120 0.36 17.87 -7.92
N THR A 121 -0.07 18.57 -6.89
CA THR A 121 0.67 19.70 -6.30
C THR A 121 1.26 19.29 -4.96
N LEU A 122 2.30 19.99 -4.49
CA LEU A 122 2.83 19.76 -3.14
C LEU A 122 1.77 19.97 -2.06
N ARG A 123 0.82 20.90 -2.25
CA ARG A 123 -0.27 21.12 -1.29
C ARG A 123 -1.11 19.86 -1.07
N CYS A 124 -1.58 19.25 -2.15
CA CYS A 124 -2.38 18.01 -2.08
C CYS A 124 -1.54 16.80 -1.65
N TYR A 125 -0.23 16.81 -1.92
CA TYR A 125 0.66 15.74 -1.47
C TYR A 125 0.88 15.75 0.04
N TYR A 126 1.02 16.96 0.61
CA TYR A 126 1.18 17.17 2.05
C TYR A 126 -0.12 16.97 2.82
N TYR A 127 -1.19 17.62 2.39
CA TYR A 127 -2.47 17.61 3.11
C TYR A 127 -3.45 16.69 2.38
N ARG A 128 -3.49 15.45 2.84
CA ARG A 128 -4.34 14.39 2.29
C ARG A 128 -5.62 14.25 3.10
N ASP A 129 -6.65 13.68 2.48
CA ASP A 129 -7.89 13.36 3.17
C ASP A 129 -7.68 12.21 4.15
N GLN A 130 -8.56 12.10 5.16
CA GLN A 130 -8.50 10.99 6.11
C GLN A 130 -8.69 9.64 5.41
N TRP A 131 -9.64 9.59 4.49
CA TRP A 131 -9.96 8.41 3.70
C TRP A 131 -9.74 8.73 2.23
N GLU A 132 -8.96 7.89 1.55
CA GLU A 132 -8.73 7.98 0.11
C GLU A 132 -9.18 6.67 -0.54
N LEU A 133 -10.26 6.71 -1.32
CA LEU A 133 -10.80 5.57 -2.08
C LEU A 133 -10.58 5.82 -3.57
N PHE A 134 -9.99 4.84 -4.26
CA PHE A 134 -9.69 4.93 -5.69
C PHE A 134 -10.23 3.70 -6.43
N ASP A 135 -10.95 3.95 -7.52
CA ASP A 135 -11.28 2.95 -8.54
C ASP A 135 -10.09 2.84 -9.51
N LEU A 136 -9.39 1.72 -9.46
CA LEU A 136 -8.18 1.46 -10.24
C LEU A 136 -8.47 0.98 -11.67
N ASP A 137 -9.69 0.52 -11.94
CA ASP A 137 -10.10 0.12 -13.29
C ASP A 137 -10.36 1.36 -14.17
N HIS A 138 -10.89 2.44 -13.57
CA HIS A 138 -11.19 3.69 -14.28
C HIS A 138 -10.20 4.83 -13.99
N ASP A 139 -9.54 4.85 -12.83
CA ASP A 139 -8.52 5.83 -12.43
C ASP A 139 -7.23 5.14 -11.93
N PRO A 140 -6.41 4.60 -12.85
CA PRO A 140 -5.16 3.94 -12.50
C PRO A 140 -4.10 4.89 -11.91
N ARG A 141 -4.34 6.21 -11.94
CA ARG A 141 -3.43 7.23 -11.42
C ARG A 141 -3.78 7.68 -10.00
N GLU A 142 -4.87 7.18 -9.41
CA GLU A 142 -5.32 7.54 -8.06
C GLU A 142 -5.41 9.08 -7.89
N ALA A 143 -6.00 9.72 -8.90
CA ALA A 143 -6.15 11.17 -9.02
C ALA A 143 -7.47 11.68 -8.43
N VAL A 144 -8.53 10.87 -8.45
CA VAL A 144 -9.87 11.22 -7.97
C VAL A 144 -10.21 10.40 -6.74
N ASN A 145 -10.32 11.07 -5.59
CA ASN A 145 -10.77 10.44 -4.35
C ASN A 145 -12.29 10.28 -4.35
N LEU A 146 -12.76 9.04 -4.19
CA LEU A 146 -14.18 8.66 -4.16
C LEU A 146 -14.73 8.47 -2.75
N ALA A 147 -13.93 8.69 -1.70
CA ALA A 147 -14.32 8.36 -0.33
C ALA A 147 -15.54 9.15 0.18
N GLU A 148 -15.76 10.36 -0.35
CA GLU A 148 -16.91 11.20 -0.01
C GLU A 148 -18.04 11.13 -1.06
N ASP A 149 -17.89 10.32 -2.12
CA ASP A 149 -18.91 10.13 -3.14
C ASP A 149 -20.04 9.23 -2.60
N PRO A 150 -21.30 9.72 -2.48
CA PRO A 150 -22.42 8.92 -2.00
C PRO A 150 -22.71 7.68 -2.85
N ALA A 151 -22.29 7.65 -4.11
CA ALA A 151 -22.44 6.46 -4.95
C ALA A 151 -21.53 5.29 -4.52
N HIS A 152 -20.54 5.57 -3.67
CA HIS A 152 -19.51 4.63 -3.22
C HIS A 152 -19.53 4.40 -1.69
N SER A 153 -20.64 4.75 -1.02
CA SER A 153 -20.85 4.62 0.44
C SER A 153 -21.21 3.21 0.90
#